data_AF-A0A1W1CTQ9-F1
#
_entry.id   AF-A0A1W1CTQ9-F1
#
_cell.length_a   1.000
_cell.length_b   1.000
_cell.length_c   1.000
_cell.angle_alpha   90.00
_cell.angle_beta   90.00
_cell.angle_gamma   90.00
#
_symmetry.space_group_name_H-M   'P 1'
#
loop_
_entity.id
_entity.type
_entity.pdbx_description
1 polymer ?
#
loop_
_entity_poly.entity_id
_entity_poly.type
_entity_poly.pdbx_seq_one_letter_code
_entity_poly.pdbx_strand_id
1 'polypeptide(L)'
;MINMMIGFFKDYFKYKEAAKKQQKWMNKYCKQKGYAINPSWMMATNLKSNLCEMEATFGKRYCPCFEPSGDKALDKKMMCPCEYVEDEIKEYGTCHCALFGPADLSKEQWKASSRRLMEEYQVPKNLKNGVLDTRGMPLDPRRGLPVPDMMHQVKAVLNGYKDDTLKVIVEREQEAHNLEDIAAYRGYGCSWEQKDGLIEATLKLKP
;
A
#
# COMPACT_ATOMS: atom_id res chain seq x y z
N MET A 1 -14.77 7.71 -9.73
CA MET A 1 -15.36 6.72 -8.80
C MET A 1 -15.53 5.34 -9.44
N ILE A 2 -16.12 5.24 -10.65
CA ILE A 2 -16.38 3.95 -11.34
C ILE A 2 -15.12 3.07 -11.49
N ASN A 3 -14.03 3.62 -12.06
CA ASN A 3 -12.79 2.85 -12.28
C ASN A 3 -12.17 2.31 -10.97
N MET A 4 -12.26 3.09 -9.89
CA MET A 4 -11.78 2.69 -8.56
C MET A 4 -12.58 1.51 -8.01
N MET A 5 -13.91 1.49 -8.21
CA MET A 5 -14.74 0.35 -7.81
C MET A 5 -14.44 -0.89 -8.66
N ILE A 6 -14.20 -0.73 -9.97
CA ILE A 6 -13.80 -1.84 -10.84
C ILE A 6 -12.49 -2.46 -10.35
N GLY A 7 -11.47 -1.64 -10.06
CA GLY A 7 -10.20 -2.11 -9.49
C GLY A 7 -10.40 -2.83 -8.16
N PHE A 8 -11.17 -2.24 -7.25
CA PHE A 8 -11.49 -2.85 -5.95
C PHE A 8 -12.14 -4.23 -6.10
N PHE A 9 -13.16 -4.37 -6.95
CA PHE A 9 -13.84 -5.66 -7.13
C PHE A 9 -12.95 -6.68 -7.84
N LYS A 10 -12.12 -6.26 -8.80
CA LYS A 10 -11.11 -7.13 -9.43
C LYS A 10 -10.19 -7.73 -8.38
N ASP A 11 -9.65 -6.91 -7.47
CA ASP A 11 -8.77 -7.37 -6.40
C ASP A 11 -9.52 -8.22 -5.37
N TYR A 12 -10.74 -7.84 -5.00
CA TYR A 12 -11.60 -8.63 -4.11
C TYR A 12 -11.79 -10.06 -4.62
N PHE A 13 -12.11 -10.23 -5.91
CA PHE A 13 -12.28 -11.55 -6.49
C PHE A 13 -10.94 -12.29 -6.66
N LYS A 14 -9.88 -11.59 -7.11
CA LYS A 14 -8.53 -12.16 -7.25
C LYS A 14 -8.03 -12.76 -5.93
N TYR A 15 -8.21 -12.04 -4.83
CA TYR A 15 -7.65 -12.41 -3.53
C TYR A 15 -8.63 -13.16 -2.61
N LYS A 16 -9.84 -13.49 -3.07
CA LYS A 16 -10.93 -14.06 -2.25
C LYS A 16 -10.48 -15.23 -1.36
N GLU A 17 -9.73 -16.18 -1.92
CA GLU A 17 -9.26 -17.36 -1.19
C GLU A 17 -8.06 -17.04 -0.27
N ALA A 18 -7.04 -16.33 -0.78
CA ALA A 18 -5.89 -15.90 0.01
C ALA A 18 -6.30 -15.01 1.21
N ALA A 19 -7.33 -14.19 1.03
CA ALA A 19 -7.91 -13.31 2.04
C ALA A 19 -8.45 -14.09 3.25
N LYS A 20 -8.87 -15.35 3.10
CA LYS A 20 -9.31 -16.19 4.23
C LYS A 20 -8.15 -16.48 5.19
N LYS A 21 -6.93 -16.69 4.66
CA LYS A 21 -5.71 -16.85 5.48
C LYS A 21 -5.43 -15.58 6.27
N GLN A 22 -5.48 -14.42 5.61
CA GLN A 22 -5.26 -13.14 6.26
C GLN A 22 -6.33 -12.86 7.33
N GLN A 23 -7.61 -13.14 7.05
CA GLN A 23 -8.69 -12.97 8.02
C GLN A 23 -8.48 -13.81 9.29
N LYS A 24 -8.12 -15.09 9.14
CA LYS A 24 -7.85 -15.98 10.28
C LYS A 24 -6.70 -15.47 11.13
N TRP A 25 -5.62 -15.03 10.48
CA TRP A 25 -4.46 -14.46 11.16
C TRP A 25 -4.82 -13.17 11.91
N MET A 26 -5.51 -12.23 11.25
CA MET A 26 -5.95 -10.97 11.88
C MET A 26 -6.86 -11.22 13.07
N ASN A 27 -7.84 -12.12 12.97
CA ASN A 27 -8.73 -12.47 14.08
C ASN A 27 -7.96 -13.01 15.29
N LYS A 28 -6.95 -13.86 15.04
CA LYS A 28 -6.09 -14.40 16.11
C LYS A 28 -5.30 -13.29 16.79
N TYR A 29 -4.69 -12.40 16.00
CA TYR A 29 -3.94 -11.25 16.51
C TYR A 29 -4.83 -10.32 17.35
N CYS A 30 -5.99 -9.94 16.82
CA CYS A 30 -6.97 -9.11 17.52
C CYS A 30 -7.42 -9.73 18.86
N LYS A 31 -7.73 -11.04 18.88
CA LYS A 31 -8.10 -11.74 20.11
C LYS A 31 -6.98 -11.73 21.17
N GLN A 32 -5.73 -11.85 20.74
CA GLN A 32 -4.57 -11.84 21.66
C GLN A 32 -4.28 -10.45 22.24
N LYS A 33 -4.55 -9.39 21.47
CA LYS A 33 -4.23 -8.00 21.84
C LYS A 33 -5.39 -7.21 22.43
N GLY A 34 -6.61 -7.75 22.39
CA GLY A 34 -7.81 -6.98 22.76
C GLY A 34 -8.16 -5.91 21.72
N TYR A 35 -7.86 -6.17 20.46
CA TYR A 35 -8.12 -5.26 19.34
C TYR A 35 -9.31 -5.72 18.50
N ALA A 36 -9.79 -4.82 17.64
CA ALA A 36 -10.74 -5.09 16.57
C ALA A 36 -10.12 -4.74 15.20
N ILE A 37 -10.68 -5.36 14.16
CA ILE A 37 -10.43 -4.98 12.76
C ILE A 37 -11.37 -3.83 12.40
N ASN A 38 -10.93 -2.93 11.54
CA ASN A 38 -11.78 -1.85 11.03
C ASN A 38 -13.16 -2.36 10.56
N PRO A 39 -14.28 -1.78 11.04
CA PRO A 39 -15.62 -2.24 10.70
C PRO A 39 -16.06 -1.85 9.27
N SER A 40 -15.33 -0.97 8.59
CA SER A 40 -15.61 -0.63 7.19
C SER A 40 -15.29 -1.81 6.28
N TRP A 41 -16.33 -2.41 5.70
CA TRP A 41 -16.17 -3.57 4.79
C TRP A 41 -15.22 -3.26 3.64
N MET A 42 -15.35 -2.10 3.00
CA MET A 42 -14.47 -1.70 1.90
C MET A 42 -13.03 -1.55 2.37
N MET A 43 -12.79 -0.87 3.49
CA MET A 43 -11.42 -0.60 3.92
C MET A 43 -10.72 -1.87 4.41
N ALA A 44 -11.39 -2.66 5.26
CA ALA A 44 -10.86 -3.94 5.72
C ALA A 44 -10.63 -4.93 4.57
N THR A 45 -11.49 -4.92 3.55
CA THR A 45 -11.31 -5.77 2.36
C THR A 45 -10.13 -5.30 1.52
N ASN A 46 -10.00 -4.00 1.26
CA ASN A 46 -8.91 -3.43 0.48
C ASN A 46 -7.54 -3.70 1.14
N LEU A 47 -7.43 -3.41 2.45
CA LEU A 47 -6.18 -3.63 3.19
C LEU A 47 -5.79 -5.12 3.23
N LYS A 48 -6.78 -6.02 3.32
CA LYS A 48 -6.56 -7.46 3.28
C LYS A 48 -6.10 -7.94 1.90
N SER A 49 -6.68 -7.40 0.82
CA SER A 49 -6.20 -7.63 -0.54
C SER A 49 -4.77 -7.14 -0.72
N ASN A 50 -4.43 -5.96 -0.18
CA ASN A 50 -3.06 -5.45 -0.20
C ASN A 50 -2.09 -6.35 0.58
N LEU A 51 -2.48 -6.88 1.74
CA LEU A 51 -1.67 -7.85 2.49
C LEU A 51 -1.40 -9.13 1.68
N CYS A 52 -2.42 -9.62 0.96
CA CYS A 52 -2.25 -10.74 0.04
C CYS A 52 -1.30 -10.42 -1.11
N GLU A 53 -1.40 -9.22 -1.69
CA GLU A 53 -0.52 -8.77 -2.77
C GLU A 53 0.92 -8.64 -2.29
N MET A 54 1.16 -8.07 -1.10
CA MET A 54 2.50 -7.98 -0.52
C MET A 54 3.12 -9.37 -0.33
N GLU A 55 2.35 -10.32 0.20
CA GLU A 55 2.82 -11.70 0.40
C GLU A 55 3.10 -12.42 -0.93
N ALA A 56 2.28 -12.18 -1.95
CA ALA A 56 2.43 -12.79 -3.27
C ALA A 56 3.56 -12.16 -4.10
N THR A 57 3.79 -10.86 -3.94
CA THR A 57 4.80 -10.11 -4.72
C THR A 57 6.18 -10.23 -4.08
N PHE A 58 6.29 -9.99 -2.77
CA PHE A 58 7.57 -9.87 -2.06
C PHE A 58 7.87 -11.04 -1.12
N GLY A 59 7.02 -12.08 -1.14
CA GLY A 59 7.18 -13.29 -0.31
C GLY A 59 6.94 -13.09 1.18
N LYS A 60 6.59 -11.88 1.63
CA LYS A 60 6.34 -11.55 3.04
C LYS A 60 5.12 -10.64 3.18
N ARG A 61 4.46 -10.75 4.33
CA ARG A 61 3.33 -9.89 4.67
C ARG A 61 3.83 -8.52 5.16
N TYR A 62 4.36 -7.69 4.27
CA TYR A 62 4.70 -6.31 4.59
C TYR A 62 3.45 -5.48 4.92
N CYS A 63 3.64 -4.40 5.68
CA CYS A 63 2.58 -3.43 5.97
C CYS A 63 1.98 -2.93 4.65
N PRO A 64 0.65 -2.94 4.48
CA PRO A 64 0.03 -2.59 3.20
C PRO A 64 0.08 -1.09 2.90
N CYS A 65 0.65 -0.28 3.80
CA CYS A 65 0.80 1.17 3.70
C CYS A 65 2.17 1.63 3.21
N PHE A 66 3.14 0.72 3.14
CA PHE A 66 4.51 1.02 2.74
C PHE A 66 5.04 -0.12 1.87
N GLU A 67 5.71 0.24 0.79
CA GLU A 67 6.55 -0.65 0.00
C GLU A 67 7.81 -1.08 0.75
N PRO A 68 8.43 -2.23 0.40
CA PRO A 68 9.72 -2.63 0.96
C PRO A 68 10.78 -1.54 0.76
N SER A 69 11.50 -1.20 1.83
CA SER A 69 12.48 -0.12 1.83
C SER A 69 13.84 -0.53 1.28
N GLY A 70 14.13 -1.83 1.22
CA GLY A 70 15.45 -2.37 0.85
C GLY A 70 16.41 -2.43 2.05
N ASP A 71 16.11 -1.71 3.13
CA ASP A 71 16.79 -1.86 4.42
C ASP A 71 16.19 -3.06 5.17
N LYS A 72 16.97 -4.13 5.30
CA LYS A 72 16.57 -5.37 5.99
C LYS A 72 16.11 -5.13 7.42
N ALA A 73 16.71 -4.18 8.14
CA ALA A 73 16.34 -3.88 9.52
C ALA A 73 14.97 -3.19 9.55
N LEU A 74 14.76 -2.16 8.72
CA LEU A 74 13.48 -1.46 8.62
C LEU A 74 12.37 -2.37 8.09
N ASP A 75 12.64 -3.14 7.04
CA ASP A 75 11.70 -4.08 6.43
C ASP A 75 11.20 -5.13 7.43
N LYS A 76 12.08 -5.59 8.33
CA LYS A 76 11.68 -6.49 9.42
C LYS A 76 10.66 -5.83 10.34
N LYS A 77 10.86 -4.56 10.70
CA LYS A 77 9.92 -3.78 11.53
C LYS A 77 8.59 -3.52 10.84
N MET A 78 8.59 -3.49 9.50
CA MET A 78 7.40 -3.25 8.68
C MET A 78 6.59 -4.51 8.35
N MET A 79 7.00 -5.71 8.78
CA MET A 79 6.18 -6.91 8.60
C MET A 79 4.90 -6.84 9.45
N CYS A 80 3.72 -7.08 8.86
CA CYS A 80 2.44 -6.98 9.55
C CYS A 80 2.22 -8.17 10.53
N PRO A 81 1.98 -7.93 11.82
CA PRO A 81 1.75 -6.62 12.45
C PRO A 81 3.07 -5.90 12.72
N CYS A 82 3.21 -4.67 12.23
CA CYS A 82 4.47 -3.93 12.31
C CYS A 82 4.81 -3.54 13.75
N GLU A 83 6.09 -3.33 14.04
CA GLU A 83 6.56 -2.96 15.39
C GLU A 83 5.92 -1.64 15.89
N TYR A 84 5.50 -0.76 14.98
CA TYR A 84 4.87 0.53 15.27
C TYR A 84 3.40 0.46 15.71
N VAL A 85 2.75 -0.72 15.62
CA VAL A 85 1.29 -0.86 15.76
C VAL A 85 0.78 -0.40 17.13
N GLU A 86 1.51 -0.71 18.20
CA GLU A 86 1.11 -0.38 19.58
C GLU A 86 1.22 1.13 19.83
N ASP A 87 2.32 1.74 19.39
CA ASP A 87 2.55 3.19 19.55
C ASP A 87 1.56 4.01 18.72
N GLU A 88 1.28 3.57 17.49
CA GLU A 88 0.29 4.22 16.63
C GLU A 88 -1.14 4.11 17.19
N ILE A 89 -1.51 2.94 17.73
CA ILE A 89 -2.81 2.77 18.39
C ILE A 89 -2.91 3.68 19.62
N LYS A 90 -1.84 3.79 20.42
CA LYS A 90 -1.81 4.66 21.59
C LYS A 90 -1.93 6.14 21.23
N GLU A 91 -1.31 6.58 20.14
CA GLU A 91 -1.28 7.99 19.74
C GLU A 91 -2.50 8.41 18.92
N TYR A 92 -2.96 7.56 17.99
CA TYR A 92 -4.00 7.90 17.01
C TYR A 92 -5.28 7.09 17.15
N GLY A 93 -5.34 6.16 18.10
CA GLY A 93 -6.47 5.24 18.32
C GLY A 93 -6.51 4.04 17.38
N THR A 94 -5.75 4.06 16.28
CA THR A 94 -5.61 2.94 15.33
C THR A 94 -4.18 2.87 14.83
N CYS A 95 -3.77 1.72 14.29
CA CYS A 95 -2.50 1.65 13.57
C CYS A 95 -2.54 2.55 12.32
N HIS A 96 -1.38 2.87 11.73
CA HIS A 96 -1.28 3.82 10.62
C HIS A 96 -2.29 3.56 9.50
N CYS A 97 -2.36 2.30 9.06
CA CYS A 97 -3.26 1.81 8.01
C CYS A 97 -4.75 1.75 8.40
N ALA A 98 -5.09 2.16 9.63
CA ALA A 98 -6.42 2.07 10.23
C ALA A 98 -7.01 0.64 10.15
N LEU A 99 -6.18 -0.40 10.12
CA LEU A 99 -6.62 -1.80 10.07
C LEU A 99 -7.02 -2.32 11.46
N PHE A 100 -6.23 -1.98 12.48
CA PHE A 100 -6.39 -2.42 13.86
C PHE A 100 -6.57 -1.23 14.80
N GLY A 101 -7.36 -1.43 15.86
CA GLY A 101 -7.59 -0.48 16.94
C GLY A 101 -8.20 -1.20 18.15
N PRO A 102 -8.38 -0.53 19.30
CA PRO A 102 -9.00 -1.10 20.49
C PRO A 102 -10.38 -1.71 20.17
N ALA A 103 -10.74 -2.80 20.86
CA ALA A 103 -11.99 -3.50 20.61
C ALA A 103 -13.24 -2.64 20.88
N ASP A 104 -13.13 -1.64 21.77
CA ASP A 104 -14.18 -0.71 22.17
C ASP A 104 -14.14 0.63 21.40
N LEU A 105 -13.28 0.76 20.39
CA LEU A 105 -13.17 1.97 19.59
C LEU A 105 -14.49 2.28 18.86
N SER A 106 -14.99 3.51 19.02
CA SER A 106 -16.30 3.91 18.49
C SER A 106 -16.32 3.98 16.97
N LYS A 107 -17.52 3.91 16.38
CA LYS A 107 -17.71 4.02 14.93
C LYS A 107 -17.19 5.37 14.40
N GLU A 108 -17.35 6.43 15.18
CA GLU A 108 -16.91 7.78 14.86
C GLU A 108 -15.38 7.87 14.89
N GLN A 109 -14.73 7.23 15.86
CA GLN A 109 -13.27 7.13 15.93
C GLN A 109 -12.69 6.31 14.77
N TRP A 110 -13.34 5.22 14.38
CA TRP A 110 -12.96 4.46 13.18
C TRP A 110 -13.09 5.30 11.91
N LYS A 111 -14.17 6.06 11.75
CA LYS A 111 -14.36 6.98 10.62
C LYS A 111 -13.29 8.09 10.61
N ALA A 112 -12.99 8.67 11.77
CA ALA A 112 -11.95 9.69 11.89
C ALA A 112 -10.57 9.14 11.49
N SER A 113 -10.22 7.94 11.95
CA SER A 113 -8.98 7.25 11.58
C SER A 113 -8.91 6.94 10.08
N SER A 114 -10.03 6.48 9.51
CA SER A 114 -10.14 6.21 8.07
C SER A 114 -9.95 7.49 7.25
N ARG A 115 -10.52 8.61 7.71
CA ARG A 115 -10.37 9.91 7.06
C ARG A 115 -8.94 10.42 7.11
N ARG A 116 -8.26 10.31 8.27
CA ARG A 116 -6.83 10.66 8.41
C ARG A 116 -5.98 9.93 7.36
N LEU A 117 -6.16 8.61 7.27
CA LEU A 117 -5.46 7.81 6.26
C LEU A 117 -5.77 8.26 4.83
N MET A 118 -7.03 8.58 4.52
CA MET A 118 -7.38 9.06 3.18
C MET A 118 -6.77 10.42 2.86
N GLU A 119 -6.71 11.34 3.83
CA GLU A 119 -6.07 12.67 3.67
C GLU A 119 -4.57 12.52 3.34
N GLU A 120 -3.88 11.55 3.97
CA GLU A 120 -2.47 11.25 3.71
C GLU A 120 -2.23 10.61 2.33
N TYR A 121 -3.11 9.72 1.85
CA TYR A 121 -2.86 8.92 0.64
C TYR A 121 -3.55 9.47 -0.63
N GLN A 122 -4.62 10.25 -0.50
CA GLN A 122 -5.38 10.83 -1.62
C GLN A 122 -4.86 12.21 -2.05
N VAL A 123 -3.53 12.37 -2.10
CA VAL A 123 -2.89 13.59 -2.61
C VAL A 123 -2.94 13.66 -4.15
N PRO A 124 -2.90 14.87 -4.76
CA PRO A 124 -2.76 15.03 -6.19
C PRO A 124 -1.53 14.27 -6.72
N LYS A 125 -1.68 13.54 -7.83
CA LYS A 125 -0.58 12.79 -8.44
C LYS A 125 0.12 13.66 -9.48
N ASN A 126 1.46 13.69 -9.48
CA ASN A 126 2.24 14.44 -10.45
C ASN A 126 2.38 13.66 -11.77
N LEU A 127 1.23 13.44 -12.43
CA LEU A 127 1.13 12.75 -13.72
C LEU A 127 1.02 13.78 -14.85
N LYS A 128 1.99 13.80 -15.77
CA LYS A 128 2.01 14.66 -16.96
C LYS A 128 2.46 13.87 -18.17
N ASN A 129 1.66 13.87 -19.23
CA ASN A 129 2.00 13.23 -20.51
C ASN A 129 2.51 11.77 -20.37
N GLY A 130 1.84 10.98 -19.52
CA GLY A 130 2.20 9.59 -19.25
C GLY A 130 3.46 9.38 -18.39
N VAL A 131 3.97 10.44 -17.77
CA VAL A 131 5.07 10.41 -16.81
C VAL A 131 4.54 10.74 -15.42
N LEU A 132 4.63 9.80 -14.49
CA LEU A 132 4.30 9.96 -13.09
C LEU A 132 5.59 10.22 -12.29
N ASP A 133 5.75 11.40 -11.72
CA ASP A 133 6.83 11.67 -10.76
C ASP A 133 6.33 11.39 -9.34
N THR A 134 6.97 10.44 -8.66
CA THR A 134 6.53 9.97 -7.32
C THR A 134 7.33 10.55 -6.17
N ARG A 135 8.34 11.37 -6.47
CA ARG A 135 9.32 11.89 -5.51
C ARG A 135 8.77 13.03 -4.67
N GLY A 136 9.50 13.39 -3.61
CA GLY A 136 9.24 14.60 -2.82
C GLY A 136 7.98 14.53 -1.96
N MET A 137 7.49 13.32 -1.69
CA MET A 137 6.42 13.11 -0.72
C MET A 137 6.96 13.30 0.72
N PRO A 138 6.13 13.74 1.67
CA PRO A 138 6.53 13.85 3.06
C PRO A 138 6.92 12.48 3.62
N LEU A 139 7.86 12.47 4.56
CA LEU A 139 8.32 11.24 5.21
C LEU A 139 7.48 10.94 6.47
N ASP A 140 7.09 9.68 6.64
CA ASP A 140 6.54 9.18 7.90
C ASP A 140 7.58 9.34 9.02
N PRO A 141 7.28 10.02 10.13
CA PRO A 141 8.25 10.31 11.18
C PRO A 141 8.78 9.05 11.89
N ARG A 142 8.05 7.93 11.85
CA ARG A 142 8.49 6.67 12.50
C ARG A 142 9.35 5.79 11.61
N ARG A 143 9.06 5.77 10.31
CA ARG A 143 9.73 4.89 9.33
C ARG A 143 10.77 5.60 8.48
N GLY A 144 10.67 6.92 8.32
CA GLY A 144 11.49 7.70 7.40
C GLY A 144 11.22 7.37 5.93
N LEU A 145 10.00 6.90 5.61
CA LEU A 145 9.60 6.51 4.25
C LEU A 145 8.54 7.47 3.69
N PRO A 146 8.49 7.67 2.37
CA PRO A 146 7.52 8.56 1.75
C PRO A 146 6.07 8.11 1.99
N VAL A 147 5.18 9.07 2.25
CA VAL A 147 3.72 8.85 2.38
C VAL A 147 2.95 9.85 1.50
N PRO A 148 2.16 9.39 0.52
CA PRO A 148 2.07 8.01 0.06
C PRO A 148 3.39 7.58 -0.61
N ASP A 149 3.73 6.30 -0.48
CA ASP A 149 4.88 5.73 -1.17
C ASP A 149 4.68 5.70 -2.70
N MET A 150 5.73 5.31 -3.43
CA MET A 150 5.70 5.23 -4.89
C MET A 150 4.63 4.22 -5.36
N MET A 151 4.58 3.01 -4.77
CA MET A 151 3.62 1.98 -5.16
C MET A 151 2.15 2.42 -5.02
N HIS A 152 1.80 3.16 -3.97
CA HIS A 152 0.46 3.70 -3.75
C HIS A 152 0.12 4.76 -4.79
N GLN A 153 1.08 5.61 -5.14
CA GLN A 153 0.91 6.59 -6.21
C GLN A 153 0.67 5.91 -7.57
N VAL A 154 1.47 4.90 -7.91
CA VAL A 154 1.34 4.13 -9.15
C VAL A 154 0.00 3.39 -9.20
N LYS A 155 -0.38 2.65 -8.16
CA LYS A 155 -1.68 1.95 -8.11
C LYS A 155 -2.86 2.91 -8.25
N ALA A 156 -2.78 4.10 -7.65
CA ALA A 156 -3.81 5.12 -7.80
C ALA A 156 -3.93 5.60 -9.25
N VAL A 157 -2.81 5.83 -9.94
CA VAL A 157 -2.80 6.22 -11.37
C VAL A 157 -3.34 5.11 -12.26
N LEU A 158 -2.92 3.85 -12.05
CA LEU A 158 -3.32 2.72 -12.88
C LEU A 158 -4.84 2.48 -12.88
N ASN A 159 -5.57 2.94 -11.86
CA ASN A 159 -7.03 2.83 -11.77
C ASN A 159 -7.73 3.74 -12.80
N GLY A 160 -7.81 3.27 -14.04
CA GLY A 160 -8.42 4.00 -15.15
C GLY A 160 -7.41 4.67 -16.09
N TYR A 161 -6.12 4.37 -15.94
CA TYR A 161 -5.09 4.72 -16.92
C TYR A 161 -5.35 3.99 -18.23
N LYS A 162 -5.24 4.69 -19.36
CA LYS A 162 -5.67 4.19 -20.68
C LYS A 162 -4.52 3.87 -21.62
N ASP A 163 -3.37 4.50 -21.43
CA ASP A 163 -2.22 4.26 -22.30
C ASP A 163 -1.58 2.91 -21.96
N ASP A 164 -0.87 2.37 -22.94
CA ASP A 164 -0.23 1.06 -22.81
C ASP A 164 1.09 1.12 -22.03
N THR A 165 1.60 2.33 -21.81
CA THR A 165 2.87 2.58 -21.13
C THR A 165 2.72 3.70 -20.12
N LEU A 166 3.22 3.47 -18.90
CA LEU A 166 3.36 4.48 -17.86
C LEU A 166 4.84 4.61 -17.51
N LYS A 167 5.39 5.82 -17.65
CA LYS A 167 6.72 6.14 -17.10
C LYS A 167 6.58 6.60 -15.66
N VAL A 168 7.49 6.18 -14.80
CA VAL A 168 7.51 6.51 -13.37
C VAL A 168 8.91 7.01 -13.02
N ILE A 169 8.99 8.25 -12.52
CA ILE A 169 10.22 8.78 -11.93
C ILE A 169 10.18 8.46 -10.44
N VAL A 170 11.20 7.76 -9.97
CA VAL A 170 11.32 7.29 -8.59
C VAL A 170 12.50 7.96 -7.89
N GLU A 171 12.48 7.98 -6.56
CA GLU A 171 13.49 8.64 -5.73
C GLU A 171 14.65 7.70 -5.40
N ARG A 172 14.35 6.41 -5.17
CA ARG A 172 15.33 5.41 -4.74
C ARG A 172 15.38 4.25 -5.73
N GLU A 173 16.56 3.67 -5.92
CA GLU A 173 16.73 2.50 -6.78
C GLU A 173 15.86 1.32 -6.32
N GLN A 174 15.70 1.14 -5.00
CA GLN A 174 14.80 0.12 -4.46
C GLN A 174 13.35 0.28 -4.93
N GLU A 175 12.87 1.50 -5.18
CA GLU A 175 11.52 1.72 -5.71
C GLU A 175 11.42 1.18 -7.15
N ALA A 176 12.49 1.29 -7.95
CA ALA A 176 12.55 0.70 -9.29
C ALA A 176 12.50 -0.83 -9.23
N HIS A 177 13.27 -1.45 -8.33
CA HIS A 177 13.21 -2.90 -8.09
C HIS A 177 11.81 -3.35 -7.62
N ASN A 178 11.18 -2.60 -6.71
CA ASN A 178 9.80 -2.87 -6.28
C ASN A 178 8.79 -2.77 -7.44
N LEU A 179 9.01 -1.85 -8.39
CA LEU A 179 8.23 -1.74 -9.61
C LEU A 179 8.37 -2.95 -10.52
N GLU A 180 9.58 -3.49 -10.65
CA GLU A 180 9.82 -4.72 -11.41
C GLU A 180 9.08 -5.91 -10.81
N ASP A 181 9.18 -6.09 -9.48
CA ASP A 181 8.51 -7.17 -8.77
C ASP A 181 6.99 -7.10 -8.93
N ILE A 182 6.39 -5.92 -8.71
CA ILE A 182 4.93 -5.76 -8.84
C ILE A 182 4.47 -5.86 -10.30
N ALA A 183 5.28 -5.40 -11.25
CA ALA A 183 5.00 -5.53 -12.68
C ALA A 183 4.98 -7.00 -13.09
N ALA A 184 6.02 -7.76 -12.74
CA ALA A 184 6.10 -9.19 -12.99
C ALA A 184 4.90 -9.93 -12.38
N TYR A 185 4.57 -9.62 -11.12
CA TYR A 185 3.42 -10.23 -10.44
C TYR A 185 2.06 -9.86 -11.09
N ARG A 186 1.93 -8.66 -11.65
CA ARG A 186 0.71 -8.21 -12.35
C ARG A 186 0.68 -8.56 -13.83
N GLY A 187 1.73 -9.18 -14.37
CA GLY A 187 1.85 -9.54 -15.79
C GLY A 187 2.14 -8.34 -16.69
N TYR A 188 2.76 -7.29 -16.15
CA TYR A 188 3.24 -6.13 -16.89
C TYR A 188 4.72 -6.30 -17.26
N GLY A 189 5.15 -5.64 -18.33
CA GLY A 189 6.59 -5.44 -18.55
C GLY A 189 7.11 -4.29 -17.68
N CYS A 190 8.35 -4.40 -17.21
CA CYS A 190 9.05 -3.30 -16.56
C CYS A 190 10.49 -3.25 -17.05
N SER A 191 11.01 -2.04 -17.21
CA SER A 191 12.42 -1.75 -17.43
C SER A 191 12.72 -0.38 -16.83
N TRP A 192 13.88 -0.19 -16.25
CA TRP A 192 14.28 1.11 -15.71
C TRP A 192 15.74 1.43 -16.03
N GLU A 193 16.04 2.72 -16.04
CA GLU A 193 17.39 3.24 -16.23
C GLU A 193 17.65 4.43 -15.30
N GLN A 194 18.92 4.71 -15.04
CA GLN A 194 19.33 5.92 -14.35
C GLN A 194 19.91 6.91 -15.37
N LYS A 195 19.27 8.07 -15.52
CA LYS A 195 19.62 9.08 -16.51
C LYS A 195 19.49 10.49 -15.91
N ASP A 196 20.50 11.32 -16.12
CA ASP A 196 20.53 12.72 -15.66
C ASP A 196 20.23 12.89 -14.15
N GLY A 197 20.66 11.92 -13.33
CA GLY A 197 20.42 11.91 -11.89
C GLY A 197 19.00 11.49 -11.49
N LEU A 198 18.16 11.09 -12.45
CA LEU A 198 16.83 10.53 -12.25
C LEU A 198 16.86 9.02 -12.41
N ILE A 199 15.96 8.34 -11.72
CA ILE A 199 15.68 6.92 -11.92
C ILE A 199 14.31 6.84 -12.61
N GLU A 200 14.31 6.41 -13.87
CA GLU A 200 13.11 6.33 -14.69
C GLU A 200 12.74 4.88 -14.97
N ALA A 201 11.58 4.45 -14.47
CA ALA A 201 11.00 3.15 -14.76
C ALA A 201 9.90 3.28 -15.82
N THR A 202 9.80 2.30 -16.71
CA THR A 202 8.77 2.22 -17.75
C THR A 202 7.96 0.94 -17.54
N LEU A 203 6.68 1.09 -17.21
CA LEU A 203 5.73 -0.01 -17.13
C LEU A 203 5.00 -0.19 -18.45
N LYS A 204 5.05 -1.40 -19.02
CA LYS A 204 4.25 -1.83 -20.18
C LYS A 204 3.03 -2.59 -19.68
N LEU A 205 1.86 -1.94 -19.73
CA LEU A 205 0.62 -2.41 -19.10
C LEU A 205 -0.16 -3.41 -19.96
N LYS A 206 0.18 -3.48 -21.25
CA LYS A 206 -0.27 -4.51 -22.18
C LYS A 206 0.95 -5.25 -22.75
N PRO A 207 0.87 -6.57 -22.94
CA PRO A 207 1.91 -7.34 -23.63
C PRO A 207 2.04 -6.94 -25.10
#